data_AF-A0AAJ6NB40-F1
#
_entry.id   AF-A0AAJ6NB40-F1
#
_cell.length_a   1.000
_cell.length_b   1.000
_cell.length_c   1.000
_cell.angle_alpha   90.00
_cell.angle_beta   90.00
_cell.angle_gamma   90.00
#
_symmetry.space_group_name_H-M   'P 1'
#
loop_
_entity.id
_entity.type
_entity.pdbx_description
1 polymer ?
#
loop_
_entity_poly.entity_id
_entity_poly.type
_entity_poly.pdbx_seq_one_letter_code
_entity_poly.pdbx_strand_id
1 'polypeptide(L)'
;MSLIRFSYSEDPITSLKNKIRHIYDLNQLLLEEEFLNFLYSHYFDDMLKTVAKEDVKSFKNNNQWLKYHPVKALIFNDPTNIWKYLKPVYKKEFSLLVYGKLPDEKQLLATLLLLKKRLDKIKW
;
A
#
# COMPACT_ATOMS: atom_id res chain seq x y z
N MET A 1 1.95 1.12 -6.73
CA MET A 1 2.40 2.51 -6.44
C MET A 1 1.34 3.45 -5.84
N SER A 2 0.03 3.25 -6.09
CA SER A 2 -1.05 4.14 -5.59
C SER A 2 -0.94 4.53 -4.10
N LEU A 3 -0.83 3.57 -3.17
CA LEU A 3 -0.73 3.86 -1.73
C LEU A 3 0.46 4.76 -1.36
N ILE A 4 1.60 4.59 -2.05
CA ILE A 4 2.80 5.42 -1.86
C ILE A 4 2.49 6.83 -2.36
N ARG A 5 2.03 6.97 -3.60
CA ARG A 5 1.70 8.25 -4.21
C ARG A 5 0.72 9.07 -3.37
N PHE A 6 -0.40 8.47 -2.96
CA PHE A 6 -1.43 9.16 -2.17
C PHE A 6 -1.01 9.44 -0.72
N SER A 7 0.10 8.88 -0.26
CA SER A 7 0.69 9.28 1.03
C SER A 7 1.40 10.64 0.98
N TYR A 8 1.62 11.20 -0.21
CA TYR A 8 2.27 12.51 -0.43
C TYR A 8 1.33 13.55 -1.06
N SER A 9 0.01 13.32 -1.05
CA SER A 9 -0.95 14.33 -1.47
C SER A 9 -1.08 15.45 -0.42
N GLU A 10 -1.81 16.51 -0.76
CA GLU A 10 -2.08 17.63 0.16
C GLU A 10 -2.89 17.20 1.40
N ASP A 11 -3.84 16.28 1.22
CA ASP A 11 -4.55 15.58 2.31
C ASP A 11 -4.36 14.06 2.18
N PRO A 12 -3.26 13.52 2.72
CA PRO A 12 -2.94 12.10 2.63
C PRO A 12 -3.98 11.20 3.32
N ILE A 13 -4.58 11.64 4.43
CA ILE A 13 -5.52 10.80 5.19
C ILE A 13 -6.79 10.60 4.39
N THR A 14 -7.39 11.67 3.87
CA THR A 14 -8.58 11.55 3.01
C THR A 14 -8.26 10.79 1.73
N SER A 15 -7.10 11.04 1.14
CA SER A 15 -6.65 10.33 -0.05
C SER A 15 -6.52 8.82 0.18
N LEU A 16 -5.94 8.41 1.32
CA LEU A 16 -5.76 7.00 1.68
C LEU A 16 -7.07 6.32 2.06
N LYS A 17 -8.02 7.03 2.68
CA LYS A 17 -9.39 6.53 2.90
C LYS A 17 -10.04 6.10 1.58
N ASN A 18 -9.89 6.92 0.54
CA ASN A 18 -10.38 6.61 -0.81
C ASN A 18 -9.62 5.45 -1.50
N LYS A 19 -8.55 4.95 -0.87
CA LYS A 19 -7.75 3.80 -1.34
C LYS A 19 -7.84 2.59 -0.42
N ILE A 20 -8.82 2.55 0.50
CA ILE A 20 -8.98 1.43 1.43
C ILE A 20 -9.11 0.07 0.74
N ARG A 21 -9.78 0.03 -0.43
CA ARG A 21 -9.87 -1.16 -1.28
C ARG A 21 -8.50 -1.73 -1.66
N HIS A 22 -7.51 -0.88 -1.91
CA HIS A 22 -6.18 -1.34 -2.31
C HIS A 22 -5.47 -2.09 -1.17
N ILE A 23 -5.73 -1.69 0.09
CA ILE A 23 -5.18 -2.39 1.27
C ILE A 23 -5.86 -3.76 1.42
N TYR A 24 -7.18 -3.81 1.22
CA TYR A 24 -7.92 -5.06 1.19
C TYR A 24 -7.43 -5.99 0.08
N ASP A 25 -7.28 -5.50 -1.15
CA ASP A 25 -6.85 -6.31 -2.30
C ASP A 25 -5.44 -6.87 -2.07
N LEU A 26 -4.51 -6.07 -1.55
CA LEU A 26 -3.18 -6.53 -1.17
C LEU A 26 -3.23 -7.62 -0.08
N ASN A 27 -4.13 -7.47 0.90
CA ASN A 27 -4.33 -8.50 1.92
C ASN A 27 -4.84 -9.80 1.28
N GLN A 28 -5.83 -9.72 0.37
CA GLN A 28 -6.36 -10.91 -0.31
C GLN A 28 -5.30 -11.60 -1.17
N LEU A 29 -4.56 -10.84 -1.98
CA LEU A 29 -3.48 -11.39 -2.81
C LEU A 29 -2.45 -12.12 -1.96
N LEU A 30 -2.04 -11.54 -0.83
CA LEU A 30 -1.01 -12.13 0.03
C LEU A 30 -1.47 -13.30 0.89
N LEU A 31 -2.75 -13.70 0.80
CA LEU A 31 -3.20 -14.98 1.34
C LEU A 31 -2.79 -16.15 0.43
N GLU A 32 -2.61 -15.91 -0.87
CA GLU A 32 -2.17 -16.93 -1.81
C GLU A 32 -0.65 -17.07 -1.78
N GLU A 33 -0.19 -18.32 -1.68
CA GLU A 33 1.23 -18.64 -1.51
C GLU A 33 2.09 -18.12 -2.68
N GLU A 34 1.57 -18.18 -3.90
CA GLU A 34 2.26 -17.69 -5.10
C GLU A 34 2.63 -16.21 -4.99
N PHE A 35 1.69 -15.36 -4.57
CA PHE A 35 1.94 -13.92 -4.42
C PHE A 35 2.82 -13.61 -3.22
N LEU A 36 2.73 -14.40 -2.16
CA LEU A 36 3.63 -14.28 -1.01
C LEU A 36 5.08 -14.64 -1.41
N ASN A 37 5.26 -15.72 -2.17
CA ASN A 37 6.56 -16.13 -2.71
C ASN A 37 7.11 -15.08 -3.69
N PHE A 38 6.25 -14.54 -4.57
CA PHE A 38 6.62 -13.42 -5.43
C PHE A 38 7.10 -12.20 -4.63
N LEU A 39 6.36 -11.81 -3.57
CA LEU A 39 6.71 -10.69 -2.71
C LEU A 39 8.13 -10.83 -2.13
N TYR A 40 8.54 -12.03 -1.75
CA TYR A 40 9.89 -12.29 -1.20
C TYR A 40 10.97 -12.51 -2.25
N SER A 41 10.62 -12.68 -3.52
CA SER A 41 11.57 -12.86 -4.62
C SER A 41 12.28 -11.56 -5.02
N HIS A 42 13.37 -11.69 -5.79
CA HIS A 42 14.04 -10.55 -6.41
C HIS A 42 13.19 -9.90 -7.52
N TYR A 43 12.29 -10.66 -8.16
CA TYR A 43 11.40 -10.13 -9.20
C TYR A 43 10.49 -9.02 -8.67
N PHE A 44 10.12 -9.05 -7.39
CA PHE A 44 9.37 -7.95 -6.78
C PHE A 44 10.16 -6.65 -6.76
N ASP A 45 11.47 -6.70 -6.46
CA ASP A 45 12.33 -5.51 -6.45
C ASP A 45 12.48 -4.93 -7.86
N ASP A 46 12.72 -5.80 -8.84
CA ASP A 46 12.87 -5.42 -10.24
C ASP A 46 11.58 -4.83 -10.80
N MET A 47 10.43 -5.46 -10.49
CA MET A 47 9.11 -4.95 -10.85
C MET A 47 8.88 -3.58 -10.21
N LEU A 48 9.13 -3.42 -8.91
CA LEU A 48 8.87 -2.16 -8.22
C LEU A 48 9.71 -1.01 -8.80
N LYS A 49 10.99 -1.26 -9.10
CA LYS A 49 11.89 -0.29 -9.75
C LYS A 49 11.47 0.04 -11.18
N THR A 50 11.03 -0.96 -11.93
CA THR A 50 10.54 -0.76 -13.31
C THR A 50 9.32 0.13 -13.30
N VAL A 51 8.32 -0.19 -12.48
CA VAL A 51 7.11 0.62 -12.31
C VAL A 51 7.46 2.04 -11.86
N ALA A 52 8.41 2.20 -10.93
CA ALA A 52 8.86 3.53 -10.48
C ALA A 52 9.43 4.38 -11.63
N LYS A 53 10.30 3.79 -12.44
CA LYS A 53 10.92 4.46 -13.60
C LYS A 53 9.87 4.83 -14.65
N GLU A 54 8.88 3.98 -14.88
CA GLU A 54 7.79 4.25 -15.81
C GLU A 54 6.84 5.33 -15.29
N ASP A 55 6.54 5.34 -13.99
CA ASP A 55 5.76 6.40 -13.35
C ASP A 55 6.48 7.76 -13.48
N VAL A 56 7.81 7.83 -13.31
CA VAL A 56 8.57 9.08 -13.54
C VAL A 56 8.35 9.62 -14.95
N LYS A 57 8.40 8.75 -15.97
CA LYS A 57 8.22 9.13 -17.37
C LYS A 57 6.78 9.55 -17.68
N SER A 58 5.81 8.86 -17.07
CA SER A 58 4.38 9.04 -17.34
C SER A 58 3.83 10.31 -16.66
N PHE A 59 4.35 10.67 -15.49
CA PHE A 59 3.94 11.88 -14.75
C PHE A 59 4.89 13.04 -15.04
N LYS A 60 4.56 13.85 -16.07
CA LYS A 60 5.29 15.10 -16.40
C LYS A 60 5.30 16.10 -15.24
N ASN A 61 4.23 16.12 -14.44
CA ASN A 61 4.08 16.87 -13.19
C ASN A 61 3.65 15.89 -12.06
N ASN A 62 3.99 16.17 -10.79
CA ASN A 62 3.62 15.35 -9.62
C ASN A 62 4.32 13.96 -9.50
N ASN A 63 5.61 13.90 -9.82
CA ASN A 63 6.48 12.72 -9.64
C ASN A 63 7.48 12.85 -8.47
N GLN A 64 7.46 13.96 -7.72
CA GLN A 64 8.43 14.25 -6.67
C GLN A 64 8.44 13.19 -5.55
N TRP A 65 7.31 12.53 -5.33
CA TRP A 65 7.17 11.45 -4.35
C TRP A 65 8.03 10.21 -4.68
N LEU A 66 8.38 9.99 -5.95
CA LEU A 66 9.23 8.86 -6.38
C LEU A 66 10.70 9.01 -5.95
N LYS A 67 11.13 10.22 -5.59
CA LYS A 67 12.47 10.49 -5.06
C LYS A 67 12.67 9.92 -3.65
N TYR A 68 11.58 9.72 -2.92
CA TYR A 68 11.62 9.18 -1.57
C TYR A 68 11.50 7.66 -1.60
N HIS A 69 12.26 7.02 -0.73
CA HIS A 69 12.14 5.59 -0.51
C HIS A 69 10.69 5.21 -0.17
N PRO A 70 10.09 4.16 -0.75
CA PRO A 70 8.69 3.76 -0.53
C PRO A 70 8.27 3.65 0.94
N VAL A 71 9.18 3.19 1.80
CA VAL A 71 8.96 3.08 3.25
C VAL A 71 8.67 4.43 3.94
N LYS A 72 9.10 5.55 3.35
CA LYS A 72 8.87 6.90 3.87
C LYS A 72 7.45 7.42 3.60
N ALA A 73 6.70 6.77 2.71
CA ALA A 73 5.30 7.09 2.50
C ALA A 73 4.53 6.94 3.82
N LEU A 74 3.69 7.92 4.15
CA LEU A 74 2.90 7.99 5.38
C LEU A 74 2.30 6.64 5.82
N ILE A 75 1.65 5.93 4.89
CA ILE A 75 1.01 4.63 5.16
C ILE A 75 1.98 3.52 5.61
N PHE A 76 3.25 3.58 5.19
CA PHE A 76 4.29 2.62 5.56
C PHE A 76 5.23 3.15 6.64
N ASN A 77 5.36 4.47 6.77
CA ASN A 77 6.16 5.09 7.82
C ASN A 77 5.55 4.83 9.20
N ASP A 78 4.24 4.99 9.34
CA ASP A 78 3.50 4.70 10.58
C ASP A 78 2.16 3.97 10.34
N PRO A 79 2.20 2.67 9.94
CA PRO A 79 0.99 1.93 9.57
C PRO A 79 -0.02 1.84 10.70
N THR A 80 0.44 1.67 11.94
CA THR A 80 -0.41 1.49 13.12
C THR A 80 -1.22 2.75 13.41
N ASN A 81 -0.59 3.93 13.36
CA ASN A 81 -1.31 5.17 13.59
C ASN A 81 -2.25 5.50 12.44
N ILE A 82 -1.78 5.37 11.19
CA ILE A 82 -2.58 5.66 10.00
C ILE A 82 -3.81 4.76 9.91
N TRP A 83 -3.67 3.48 10.27
CA TRP A 83 -4.80 2.55 10.28
C TRP A 83 -5.96 3.02 11.18
N LYS A 84 -5.70 3.74 12.28
CA LYS A 84 -6.76 4.28 13.15
C LYS A 84 -7.71 5.21 12.39
N TYR A 85 -7.19 5.97 11.42
CA TYR A 85 -7.98 6.88 10.59
C TYR A 85 -8.68 6.17 9.43
N LEU A 86 -8.13 5.06 8.94
CA LEU A 86 -8.68 4.27 7.83
C LEU A 86 -9.75 3.27 8.29
N LYS A 87 -9.60 2.75 9.50
CA LYS A 87 -10.47 1.77 10.14
C LYS A 87 -11.96 2.10 10.05
N PRO A 88 -12.43 3.34 10.33
CA PRO A 88 -13.86 3.66 10.23
C PRO A 88 -14.42 3.45 8.83
N VAL A 89 -13.67 3.85 7.79
CA VAL A 89 -14.08 3.68 6.38
C VAL A 89 -14.07 2.20 6.00
N TYR A 90 -13.06 1.45 6.46
CA TYR A 90 -12.99 0.00 6.24
C TYR A 90 -14.19 -0.76 6.82
N LYS A 91 -14.55 -0.46 8.08
CA LYS A 91 -15.61 -1.16 8.81
C LYS A 91 -17.03 -0.71 8.47
N LYS A 92 -17.20 0.43 7.80
CA LYS A 92 -18.53 1.01 7.49
C LYS A 92 -18.79 1.03 6.00
N GLU A 93 -18.14 1.93 5.28
CA GLU A 93 -18.42 2.18 3.86
C GLU A 93 -17.93 1.03 2.99
N PHE A 94 -16.68 0.59 3.21
CA PHE A 94 -16.09 -0.44 2.39
C PHE A 94 -16.69 -1.83 2.64
N SER A 95 -17.08 -2.13 3.88
CA SER A 95 -17.69 -3.43 4.23
C SER A 95 -18.98 -3.71 3.46
N LEU A 96 -19.71 -2.67 3.05
CA LEU A 96 -20.92 -2.82 2.22
C LEU A 96 -20.62 -3.25 0.78
N LEU A 97 -19.36 -3.11 0.34
CA LEU A 97 -18.90 -3.42 -1.01
C LEU A 97 -18.22 -4.80 -1.10
N VAL A 98 -18.08 -5.50 0.03
CA VAL A 98 -17.41 -6.81 0.09
C VAL A 98 -18.47 -7.91 0.05
N TYR A 99 -18.35 -8.79 -0.93
CA TYR A 99 -19.09 -10.04 -0.96
C TYR A 99 -18.35 -11.09 -0.13
N GLY A 100 -19.07 -11.78 0.75
CA GLY A 100 -18.49 -12.80 1.62
C GLY A 100 -17.93 -12.24 2.93
N LYS A 101 -16.91 -12.90 3.47
CA LYS A 101 -16.37 -12.58 4.80
C LYS A 101 -15.40 -11.42 4.72
N LEU A 102 -15.75 -10.31 5.39
CA LEU A 102 -14.82 -9.21 5.61
C LEU A 102 -13.68 -9.69 6.54
N PRO A 103 -12.40 -9.56 6.12
CA PRO A 103 -11.26 -9.85 6.95
C PRO A 103 -11.24 -9.05 8.25
N ASP A 104 -10.62 -9.60 9.29
CA ASP A 104 -10.39 -8.84 10.51
C ASP A 104 -9.40 -7.70 10.24
N GLU A 105 -9.66 -6.53 10.81
CA GLU A 105 -8.80 -5.35 10.64
C GLU A 105 -7.34 -5.59 11.02
N LYS A 106 -7.08 -6.52 11.96
CA LYS A 106 -5.73 -6.90 12.37
C LYS A 106 -4.98 -7.57 11.23
N GLN A 107 -5.67 -8.29 10.34
CA GLN A 107 -5.05 -8.89 9.15
C GLN A 107 -4.57 -7.81 8.18
N LEU A 108 -5.38 -6.78 7.93
CA LEU A 108 -4.99 -5.66 7.06
C LEU A 108 -3.82 -4.87 7.64
N LEU A 109 -3.84 -4.62 8.96
CA LEU A 109 -2.70 -3.99 9.63
C LEU A 109 -1.44 -4.86 9.55
N ALA A 110 -1.56 -6.17 9.75
CA ALA A 110 -0.44 -7.11 9.59
C ALA A 110 0.13 -7.08 8.16
N THR A 111 -0.74 -7.02 7.15
CA THR A 111 -0.34 -6.86 5.75
C THR A 111 0.44 -5.57 5.52
N LEU A 112 0.00 -4.43 6.06
CA LEU A 112 0.74 -3.17 5.94
C LEU A 112 2.12 -3.22 6.63
N LEU A 113 2.20 -3.85 7.80
CA LEU A 113 3.46 -4.05 8.52
C LEU A 113 4.40 -5.01 7.79
N LEU A 114 3.87 -6.05 7.16
CA LEU A 114 4.62 -6.96 6.31
C LEU A 114 5.22 -6.22 5.11
N LEU A 115 4.39 -5.46 4.38
CA LEU A 115 4.82 -4.66 3.24
C LEU A 115 5.85 -3.61 3.65
N LYS A 116 5.67 -2.92 4.79
CA LYS A 116 6.68 -2.01 5.34
C LYS A 116 8.03 -2.72 5.47
N LYS A 117 8.08 -3.86 6.16
CA LYS A 117 9.32 -4.65 6.35
C LYS A 117 9.93 -5.08 5.03
N ARG A 118 9.10 -5.43 4.03
CA ARG A 118 9.58 -5.86 2.72
C ARG A 118 10.15 -4.69 1.91
N LEU A 119 9.48 -3.55 1.92
CA LEU A 119 9.90 -2.33 1.24
C LEU A 119 11.20 -1.79 1.84
N ASP A 120 11.38 -1.84 3.15
CA ASP A 120 12.58 -1.36 3.86
C ASP A 120 13.88 -2.07 3.42
N LYS A 121 13.77 -3.29 2.88
CA LYS A 121 14.91 -4.07 2.38
C LYS A 121 15.33 -3.70 0.95
N ILE A 122 14.53 -2.90 0.25
CA ILE A 122 14.78 -2.59 -1.15
C ILE A 122 15.87 -1.52 -1.26
N LYS A 123 16.86 -1.75 -2.12
CA LYS A 123 17.76 -0.67 -2.54
C LYS A 123 17.01 0.21 -3.54
N TRP A 124 16.59 1.40 -3.10
CA TRP A 124 15.82 2.36 -3.89
C TRP A 124 16.70 3.26 -4.74
#